data_AF-A0A1V2AUL5-F1
#
_entry.id   AF-A0A1V2AUL5-F1
#
_cell.length_a   1.000
_cell.length_b   1.000
_cell.length_c   1.000
_cell.angle_alpha   90.00
_cell.angle_beta   90.00
_cell.angle_gamma   90.00
#
_symmetry.space_group_name_H-M   'P 1'
#
loop_
_entity.id
_entity.type
_entity.pdbx_description
1 polymer ?
#
loop_
_entity_poly.entity_id
_entity_poly.type
_entity_poly.pdbx_seq_one_letter_code
_entity_poly.pdbx_strand_id
1 'polypeptide(L)'
;MKIIPTIEKYINEITSDGFHRYKSWDNCHQAFNVNKQTEIHSLQLAFYLASWGMYRGSGGLLQKNHFIHKGAVDILFSKDITKLKCNSENEINKKNIEDVIKVKDKLADH
;
A
#
# COMPACT_ATOMS: atom_id res chain seq x y z
N MET A 1 6.90 -14.96 27.80
CA MET A 1 6.09 -14.73 26.57
C MET A 1 6.73 -15.51 25.43
N LYS A 2 6.07 -16.55 24.91
CA LYS A 2 6.61 -17.30 23.76
C LYS A 2 6.13 -16.60 22.48
N ILE A 3 7.04 -15.88 21.83
CA ILE A 3 6.76 -15.11 20.61
C ILE A 3 6.39 -16.05 19.44
N ILE A 4 7.06 -17.20 19.35
CA ILE A 4 6.91 -18.17 18.25
C ILE A 4 5.46 -18.71 18.11
N PRO A 5 4.81 -19.27 19.16
CA PRO A 5 3.42 -19.74 19.05
C PRO A 5 2.41 -18.66 18.65
N THR A 6 2.68 -17.40 19.02
CA THR A 6 1.80 -16.28 18.68
C THR A 6 1.89 -15.96 17.19
N ILE A 7 3.11 -15.96 16.64
CA ILE A 7 3.35 -15.77 15.21
C ILE A 7 2.77 -16.92 14.39
N GLU A 8 3.00 -18.17 14.81
CA GLU A 8 2.48 -19.36 14.12
C GLU A 8 0.96 -19.34 14.04
N LYS A 9 0.28 -19.02 15.15
CA LYS A 9 -1.18 -18.88 15.16
C LYS A 9 -1.64 -17.85 14.14
N TYR A 10 -1.01 -16.68 14.12
CA TYR A 10 -1.38 -15.57 13.23
C TYR A 10 -1.13 -15.90 11.75
N ILE A 11 0.00 -16.55 11.43
CA ILE A 11 0.28 -17.02 10.06
C ILE A 11 -0.78 -18.04 9.64
N ASN A 12 -1.13 -18.98 10.52
CA ASN A 12 -2.15 -19.99 10.23
C ASN A 12 -3.53 -19.38 9.97
N GLU A 13 -3.92 -18.33 10.69
CA GLU A 13 -5.16 -17.59 10.43
C GLU A 13 -5.15 -16.95 9.02
N ILE A 14 -4.01 -16.38 8.59
CA ILE A 14 -3.87 -15.79 7.25
C ILE A 14 -3.88 -16.85 6.15
N THR A 15 -3.19 -17.97 6.36
CA THR A 15 -3.06 -19.03 5.33
C THR A 15 -4.36 -19.81 5.16
N SER A 16 -5.11 -20.04 6.25
CA SER A 16 -6.38 -20.77 6.22
C SER A 16 -7.55 -19.97 5.65
N ASP A 17 -7.54 -18.64 5.77
CA ASP A 17 -8.60 -17.78 5.24
C ASP A 17 -8.17 -17.07 3.94
N GLY A 18 -8.80 -17.48 2.82
CA GLY A 18 -8.66 -16.85 1.50
C GLY A 18 -8.97 -15.35 1.47
N PHE A 19 -9.85 -14.89 2.36
CA PHE A 19 -10.39 -13.53 2.41
C PHE A 19 -9.83 -12.73 3.59
N HIS A 20 -8.77 -13.24 4.23
CA HIS A 20 -8.17 -12.59 5.39
C HIS A 20 -7.77 -11.14 5.09
N ARG A 21 -8.06 -10.20 6.01
CA ARG A 21 -7.85 -8.76 5.79
C ARG A 21 -6.42 -8.40 5.35
N TYR A 22 -5.40 -9.13 5.80
CA TYR A 22 -4.01 -8.88 5.45
C TYR A 22 -3.67 -9.18 3.99
N LYS A 23 -4.44 -10.05 3.33
CA LYS A 23 -4.33 -10.27 1.87
C LYS A 23 -4.71 -9.04 1.06
N SER A 24 -5.36 -8.05 1.66
CA SER A 24 -5.57 -6.75 1.02
C SER A 24 -4.25 -6.04 0.70
N TRP A 25 -3.19 -6.27 1.49
CA TRP A 25 -1.85 -5.77 1.16
C TRP A 25 -1.32 -6.46 -0.08
N ASP A 26 -1.36 -7.80 -0.14
CA ASP A 26 -0.89 -8.57 -1.30
C ASP A 26 -1.61 -8.16 -2.59
N ASN A 27 -2.94 -8.06 -2.54
CA ASN A 27 -3.77 -7.65 -3.67
C ASN A 27 -3.42 -6.23 -4.16
N CYS A 28 -3.29 -5.28 -3.23
CA CYS A 28 -2.94 -3.91 -3.57
C CYS A 28 -1.50 -3.84 -4.11
N HIS A 29 -0.55 -4.51 -3.48
CA HIS A 29 0.84 -4.55 -3.93
C HIS A 29 0.96 -5.15 -5.33
N GLN A 30 0.28 -6.27 -5.59
CA GLN A 30 0.23 -6.90 -6.91
C GLN A 30 -0.40 -5.98 -7.96
N ALA A 31 -1.49 -5.29 -7.63
CA ALA A 31 -2.13 -4.35 -8.55
C ALA A 31 -1.18 -3.22 -8.97
N PHE A 32 -0.33 -2.74 -8.05
CA PHE A 32 0.65 -1.68 -8.32
C PHE A 32 1.93 -2.17 -9.03
N ASN A 33 2.12 -3.49 -9.16
CA ASN A 33 3.25 -4.11 -9.84
C ASN A 33 3.05 -4.14 -11.38
N VAL A 34 2.77 -2.97 -11.93
CA VAL A 34 2.59 -2.74 -13.38
C VAL A 34 3.29 -1.46 -13.80
N ASN A 35 3.57 -1.34 -15.10
CA ASN A 35 4.24 -0.17 -15.69
C ASN A 35 3.29 1.01 -15.91
N LYS A 36 1.98 0.77 -16.00
CA LYS A 36 0.98 1.78 -16.32
C LYS A 36 -0.14 1.76 -15.29
N GLN A 37 -0.46 2.93 -14.76
CA GLN A 37 -1.62 3.09 -13.91
C GLN A 37 -2.92 2.99 -14.71
N THR A 38 -3.97 2.62 -13.98
CA THR A 38 -5.37 2.61 -14.41
C THR A 38 -6.22 3.01 -13.19
N GLU A 39 -7.49 3.34 -13.40
CA GLU A 39 -8.39 3.75 -12.30
C GLU A 39 -8.53 2.69 -11.19
N ILE A 40 -8.28 1.41 -11.51
CA ILE A 40 -8.35 0.32 -10.55
C ILE A 40 -7.37 0.48 -9.39
N HIS A 41 -6.27 1.21 -9.58
CA HIS A 41 -5.27 1.40 -8.52
C HIS A 41 -5.80 2.26 -7.38
N SER A 42 -6.61 3.28 -7.71
CA SER A 42 -7.29 4.10 -6.70
C SER A 42 -8.30 3.26 -5.91
N LEU A 43 -8.99 2.34 -6.58
CA LEU A 43 -9.93 1.42 -5.95
C LEU A 43 -9.21 0.40 -5.04
N GLN A 44 -8.13 -0.21 -5.52
CA GLN A 44 -7.33 -1.16 -4.74
C GLN A 44 -6.71 -0.50 -3.51
N LEU A 45 -6.19 0.73 -3.66
CA LEU A 45 -5.67 1.51 -2.53
C LEU A 45 -6.78 1.85 -1.52
N ALA A 46 -7.97 2.24 -1.98
CA ALA A 46 -9.11 2.49 -1.11
C ALA A 46 -9.49 1.25 -0.28
N PHE A 47 -9.57 0.07 -0.91
CA PHE A 47 -9.89 -1.18 -0.21
C PHE A 47 -8.79 -1.61 0.76
N TYR A 48 -7.52 -1.47 0.39
CA TYR A 48 -6.41 -1.68 1.30
C TYR A 48 -6.56 -0.80 2.56
N LEU A 49 -6.70 0.51 2.39
CA LEU A 49 -6.85 1.45 3.51
C LEU A 49 -8.09 1.14 4.37
N ALA A 50 -9.21 0.76 3.76
CA ALA A 50 -10.42 0.35 4.47
C ALA A 50 -10.19 -0.94 5.31
N SER A 51 -9.55 -1.95 4.72
CA SER A 51 -9.19 -3.21 5.39
C SER A 51 -8.24 -3.01 6.56
N TRP A 52 -7.42 -1.96 6.55
CA TRP A 52 -6.52 -1.58 7.64
C TRP A 52 -7.17 -0.65 8.68
N GLY A 53 -8.37 -0.14 8.39
CA GLY A 53 -9.16 0.67 9.31
C GLY A 53 -8.95 2.18 9.19
N MET A 54 -8.27 2.65 8.15
CA MET A 54 -8.05 4.08 7.88
C MET A 54 -9.35 4.84 7.55
N TYR A 55 -10.41 4.12 7.21
CA TYR A 55 -11.75 4.65 6.95
C TYR A 55 -12.66 4.67 8.19
N ARG A 56 -12.17 4.24 9.35
CA ARG A 56 -12.95 4.18 10.59
C ARG A 56 -12.90 5.54 11.31
N GLY A 57 -13.94 5.85 12.09
CA GLY A 57 -14.06 7.09 12.85
C GLY A 57 -14.53 8.29 12.00
N SER A 58 -14.55 9.48 12.60
CA SER A 58 -14.90 10.76 11.94
C SER A 58 -13.77 11.29 11.03
N GLY A 59 -13.01 10.40 10.39
CA GLY A 59 -11.91 10.75 9.51
C GLY A 59 -12.40 11.29 8.16
N GLY A 60 -11.69 12.28 7.61
CA GLY A 60 -12.04 12.92 6.34
C GLY A 60 -12.16 11.96 5.14
N LEU A 61 -11.47 10.81 5.17
CA LEU A 61 -11.55 9.78 4.12
C LEU A 61 -12.92 9.12 4.02
N LEU A 62 -13.68 9.01 5.11
CA LEU A 62 -15.02 8.41 5.10
C LEU A 62 -16.02 9.23 4.27
N GLN A 63 -15.76 10.53 4.11
CA GLN A 63 -16.60 11.47 3.36
C GLN A 63 -16.19 11.60 1.89
N LYS A 64 -15.29 10.73 1.41
CA LYS A 64 -14.73 10.78 0.06
C LYS A 64 -14.91 9.45 -0.65
N ASN A 65 -15.10 9.49 -1.97
CA ASN A 65 -15.07 8.30 -2.80
C ASN A 65 -13.61 7.87 -3.08
N HIS A 66 -13.44 6.72 -3.71
CA HIS A 66 -12.12 6.13 -4.00
C HIS A 66 -11.22 7.00 -4.90
N PHE A 67 -11.78 7.96 -5.66
CA PHE A 67 -10.98 8.86 -6.51
C PHE A 67 -10.19 9.90 -5.71
N ILE A 68 -10.43 10.06 -4.41
CA ILE A 68 -9.57 10.89 -3.54
C ILE A 68 -8.11 10.46 -3.58
N HIS A 69 -7.85 9.19 -3.88
CA HIS A 69 -6.50 8.63 -3.96
C HIS A 69 -5.82 8.86 -5.32
N LYS A 70 -6.49 9.48 -6.29
CA LYS A 70 -5.96 9.58 -7.67
C LYS A 70 -4.61 10.29 -7.72
N GLY A 71 -4.44 11.41 -7.02
CA GLY A 71 -3.14 12.10 -7.05
C GLY A 71 -2.05 11.34 -6.31
N ALA A 72 -2.37 10.60 -5.25
CA ALA A 72 -1.42 9.70 -4.60
C ALA A 72 -0.97 8.60 -5.56
N VAL A 73 -1.90 8.02 -6.33
CA VAL A 73 -1.59 7.04 -7.39
C VAL A 73 -0.74 7.69 -8.48
N ASP A 74 -1.10 8.87 -8.98
CA ASP A 74 -0.34 9.59 -10.00
C ASP A 74 1.12 9.84 -9.57
N ILE A 75 1.33 10.22 -8.31
CA ILE A 75 2.66 10.39 -7.71
C ILE A 75 3.41 9.05 -7.75
N LEU A 76 2.82 7.96 -7.25
CA LEU A 76 3.45 6.63 -7.18
C LEU A 76 3.82 6.05 -8.55
N PHE A 77 3.14 6.46 -9.62
CA PHE A 77 3.44 6.07 -11.00
C PHE A 77 4.32 7.07 -11.77
N SER A 78 4.76 8.15 -11.12
CA SER A 78 5.69 9.10 -11.72
C SER A 78 7.05 8.45 -11.98
N LYS A 79 7.74 8.92 -13.04
CA LYS A 79 9.04 8.40 -13.47
C LYS A 79 10.10 8.45 -12.35
N ASP A 80 10.01 9.47 -11.51
CA ASP A 80 10.93 9.68 -10.39
C ASP A 80 10.81 8.60 -9.30
N ILE A 81 9.64 7.93 -9.22
CA ILE A 81 9.31 6.97 -8.18
C ILE A 81 9.42 5.53 -8.68
N THR A 82 9.30 5.30 -9.99
CA THR A 82 9.49 3.95 -10.56
C THR A 82 10.84 3.31 -10.21
N LYS A 83 11.90 4.12 -10.00
CA LYS A 83 13.20 3.63 -9.51
C LYS A 83 13.18 3.08 -8.08
N LEU A 84 12.19 3.49 -7.29
CA LEU A 84 11.99 3.08 -5.90
C LEU A 84 11.01 1.91 -5.74
N LYS A 85 10.44 1.40 -6.84
CA LYS A 85 9.62 0.19 -6.77
C LYS A 85 10.52 -1.01 -6.47
N CYS A 86 10.32 -1.59 -5.29
CA CYS A 86 10.99 -2.82 -4.91
C CYS A 86 10.47 -3.98 -5.77
N ASN A 87 11.37 -4.87 -6.17
CA ASN A 87 11.03 -6.17 -6.74
C ASN A 87 12.08 -7.20 -6.29
N SER A 88 12.01 -8.44 -6.80
CA SER A 88 12.94 -9.51 -6.45
C SER A 88 14.41 -9.21 -6.80
N GLU A 89 14.66 -8.29 -7.73
CA GLU A 89 15.99 -7.95 -8.25
C GLU A 89 16.45 -6.54 -7.82
N ASN A 90 15.53 -5.70 -7.35
CA ASN A 90 15.77 -4.30 -7.00
C ASN A 90 15.29 -4.02 -5.59
N GLU A 91 16.23 -3.83 -4.67
CA GLU A 91 15.96 -3.49 -3.28
C GLU A 91 16.45 -2.06 -2.96
N ILE A 92 15.66 -1.35 -2.17
CA ILE A 92 15.97 -0.01 -1.69
C ILE A 92 17.16 -0.08 -0.72
N ASN A 93 18.15 0.77 -0.93
CA ASN A 93 19.30 0.89 -0.02
C ASN A 93 19.40 2.29 0.60
N LYS A 94 20.38 2.48 1.50
CA LYS A 94 20.56 3.75 2.22
C LYS A 94 20.71 4.97 1.31
N LYS A 95 21.21 4.81 0.08
CA LYS A 95 21.37 5.92 -0.87
C LYS A 95 20.02 6.45 -1.38
N ASN A 96 18.97 5.64 -1.28
CA ASN A 96 17.62 6.01 -1.72
C ASN A 96 16.81 6.74 -0.64
N ILE A 97 17.34 6.91 0.58
CA ILE A 97 16.61 7.54 1.70
C ILE A 97 16.12 8.94 1.31
N GLU A 98 16.95 9.75 0.66
CA GLU A 98 16.55 11.09 0.22
C GLU A 98 15.40 11.06 -0.78
N ASP A 99 15.42 10.09 -1.70
CA ASP A 99 14.34 9.92 -2.67
C ASP A 99 13.04 9.50 -1.96
N VAL A 100 13.11 8.57 -0.99
CA VAL A 100 11.94 8.14 -0.19
C VAL A 100 11.35 9.31 0.60
N ILE A 101 12.18 10.17 1.20
CA ILE A 101 11.71 11.36 1.91
C ILE A 101 11.00 12.32 0.94
N LYS A 102 11.58 12.56 -0.24
CA LYS A 102 10.93 13.39 -1.27
C LYS A 102 9.58 12.84 -1.70
N VAL A 103 9.43 11.52 -1.82
CA VAL A 103 8.14 10.88 -2.13
C VAL A 103 7.14 11.10 -0.98
N LYS A 104 7.57 10.90 0.26
CA LYS A 104 6.72 11.15 1.44
C LYS A 104 6.22 12.59 1.45
N ASP A 105 7.08 13.57 1.18
CA ASP A 105 6.71 14.98 1.18
C ASP A 105 5.72 15.28 0.03
N LYS A 106 6.00 14.80 -1.19
CA LYS A 106 5.06 14.90 -2.33
C LYS A 106 3.68 14.30 -2.02
N LEU A 107 3.63 13.16 -1.32
CA LEU A 107 2.38 12.51 -0.92
C LEU A 107 1.64 13.28 0.18
N ALA A 108 2.34 14.02 1.03
CA ALA A 108 1.73 14.81 2.11
C ALA A 108 1.11 16.12 1.59
N ASP A 109 1.65 16.68 0.51
CA ASP A 109 1.16 17.92 -0.10
C ASP A 109 0.02 17.70 -1.11
N HIS A 110 -0.37 16.45 -1.35
CA HIS A 110 -1.48 16.07 -2.24
C HIS A 110 -2.85 16.20 -1.55
#